data_AF-A0A9D6FI04-F1
#
_entry.id   AF-A0A9D6FI04-F1
#
_cell.length_a   1.000
_cell.length_b   1.000
_cell.length_c   1.000
_cell.angle_alpha   90.00
_cell.angle_beta   90.00
_cell.angle_gamma   90.00
#
_symmetry.space_group_name_H-M   'P 1'
#
loop_
_entity.id
_entity.type
_entity.pdbx_description
1 polymer ?
#
loop_
_entity_poly.entity_id
_entity_poly.type
_entity_poly.pdbx_seq_one_letter_code
_entity_poly.pdbx_strand_id
1 'polypeptide(L)' 'MPESADRASVDGAIDELLGRRSARSLGIKVTGTIGNIVPAAKHPGLLDRVRAVIEELVNHRLYIDAEILARVLRGIGEQ' A
#
# COMPACT_ATOMS: atom_id res chain seq x y z
N MET A 1 -40.11 19.47 3.28
CA MET A 1 -38.68 19.12 3.37
C MET A 1 -38.54 17.91 4.30
N PRO A 2 -38.64 16.66 3.81
CA PRO A 2 -38.17 15.50 4.56
C PRO A 2 -36.71 15.24 4.13
N GLU A 3 -35.76 15.39 5.04
CA GLU A 3 -35.32 14.40 6.03
C GLU A 3 -34.10 13.65 5.49
N SER A 4 -33.08 13.69 6.33
CA SER A 4 -31.70 13.30 6.15
C SER A 4 -31.50 12.00 5.37
N ALA A 5 -30.51 12.05 4.48
CA ALA A 5 -29.80 10.94 3.89
C ALA A 5 -29.90 9.65 4.73
N ASP A 6 -30.57 8.66 4.14
CA ASP A 6 -30.37 7.25 4.43
C ASP A 6 -28.88 6.94 4.30
N ARG A 7 -28.13 7.12 5.40
CA ARG A 7 -26.79 6.59 5.52
C ARG A 7 -26.99 5.10 5.68
N ALA A 8 -27.01 4.39 4.56
CA ALA A 8 -26.90 2.95 4.55
C ALA A 8 -25.77 2.57 5.52
N SER A 9 -26.14 2.00 6.66
CA SER A 9 -25.23 1.27 7.53
C SER A 9 -24.89 -0.01 6.78
N VAL A 10 -23.99 0.12 5.81
CA VAL A 10 -23.34 -1.02 5.20
C VAL A 10 -22.20 -1.37 6.15
N ASP A 11 -22.24 -2.58 6.71
CA ASP A 11 -21.02 -3.20 7.23
C ASP A 11 -20.05 -3.33 6.06
N GLY A 12 -19.28 -2.27 5.81
CA GLY A 12 -18.66 -1.96 4.53
C GLY A 12 -17.41 -2.78 4.29
N ALA A 13 -17.57 -4.03 3.90
CA ALA A 13 -16.49 -4.81 3.32
C ALA A 13 -16.31 -4.43 1.85
N ILE A 14 -15.13 -3.91 1.49
CA ILE A 14 -14.74 -3.66 0.10
C ILE A 14 -13.90 -4.87 -0.36
N ASP A 15 -14.26 -5.43 -1.52
CA ASP A 15 -13.39 -6.40 -2.19
C ASP A 15 -12.18 -5.64 -2.77
N GLU A 16 -11.08 -5.69 -2.04
CA GLU A 16 -9.81 -5.07 -2.40
C GLU A 16 -9.28 -5.59 -3.75
N LEU A 17 -9.46 -6.87 -4.07
CA LEU A 17 -9.00 -7.44 -5.34
C LEU A 17 -9.82 -6.90 -6.51
N LEU A 18 -11.15 -6.87 -6.38
CA LEU A 18 -12.03 -6.30 -7.38
C LEU A 18 -11.77 -4.80 -7.55
N GLY A 19 -11.65 -4.05 -6.43
CA GLY A 19 -11.34 -2.63 -6.45
C GLY A 19 -10.04 -2.34 -7.19
N ARG A 20 -8.98 -3.11 -6.93
CA ARG A 20 -7.68 -2.97 -7.62
C ARG A 20 -7.78 -3.29 -9.11
N ARG A 21 -8.55 -4.31 -9.50
CA ARG A 21 -8.78 -4.64 -10.91
C ARG A 21 -9.51 -3.51 -11.63
N SER A 22 -10.59 -3.00 -11.04
CA SER A 22 -11.38 -1.88 -11.60
C SER A 22 -10.58 -0.59 -11.71
N ALA A 23 -9.76 -0.25 -10.70
CA ALA A 23 -8.87 0.91 -10.76
C ALA A 23 -7.87 0.77 -11.92
N ARG A 24 -7.24 -0.40 -12.08
CA ARG A 24 -6.29 -0.66 -13.15
C ARG A 24 -6.92 -0.57 -14.54
N SER A 25 -8.14 -1.08 -14.74
CA SER A 25 -8.82 -0.98 -16.05
C SER A 25 -9.15 0.46 -16.44
N LEU A 26 -9.28 1.36 -15.46
CA LEU A 26 -9.51 2.79 -15.67
C LEU A 26 -8.19 3.58 -15.78
N GLY A 27 -7.03 2.93 -15.76
CA GLY A 27 -5.73 3.60 -15.74
C GLY A 27 -5.40 4.32 -14.43
N ILE A 28 -6.17 4.06 -13.37
CA ILE A 28 -5.94 4.65 -12.05
C ILE A 28 -4.76 3.92 -11.40
N LYS A 29 -3.75 4.69 -10.98
CA LYS A 29 -2.59 4.15 -10.28
C LYS A 29 -3.03 3.60 -8.92
N VAL A 30 -2.79 2.31 -8.70
CA VAL A 30 -3.00 1.65 -7.41
C VAL A 30 -1.69 1.62 -6.63
N THR A 31 -1.70 2.10 -5.40
CA THR A 31 -0.59 1.95 -4.44
C THR A 31 -1.08 1.23 -3.18
N GLY A 32 -0.20 0.50 -2.52
CA GLY A 32 -0.42 -0.06 -1.18
C GLY A 32 0.59 0.52 -0.19
N THR A 33 0.57 0.07 1.06
CA THR A 33 1.45 0.56 2.14
C THR A 33 2.91 0.62 1.72
N ILE A 34 3.46 -0.47 1.17
CA ILE A 34 4.87 -0.53 0.70
C ILE A 34 5.14 0.47 -0.43
N GLY A 35 4.19 0.64 -1.35
CA GLY A 35 4.31 1.58 -2.47
C GLY A 35 4.41 3.04 -2.02
N ASN A 36 3.98 3.36 -0.79
CA ASN A 36 4.13 4.68 -0.19
C ASN A 36 5.48 4.88 0.53
N ILE A 37 6.15 3.79 0.92
CA ILE A 37 7.47 3.81 1.58
C ILE A 37 8.59 3.96 0.55
N VAL A 38 8.45 3.29 -0.60
CA VAL A 38 9.45 3.32 -1.68
C VAL A 38 9.83 4.73 -2.15
N PRO A 39 8.90 5.70 -2.32
CA PRO A 39 9.25 7.08 -2.63
C PRO A 39 10.11 7.76 -1.57
N ALA A 40 9.98 7.41 -0.28
CA ALA A 40 10.78 7.99 0.79
C ALA A 40 12.28 7.67 0.64
N ALA A 41 12.62 6.53 0.01
CA ALA A 41 14.00 6.18 -0.36
C ALA A 41 14.65 7.16 -1.34
N LYS A 42 13.83 7.90 -2.11
CA LYS A 42 14.30 8.87 -3.11
C LYS A 42 14.57 10.24 -2.50
N HIS A 43 14.24 10.44 -1.22
CA HIS A 43 14.44 11.70 -0.52
C HIS A 43 15.60 11.55 0.49
N PRO A 44 16.78 12.12 0.19
CA PRO A 44 17.93 12.03 1.08
C PRO A 44 17.58 12.53 2.48
N GLY A 45 17.92 11.73 3.50
CA GLY A 45 17.72 12.07 4.92
C GLY A 45 16.33 11.76 5.48
N LEU A 46 15.41 11.20 4.69
CA LEU A 46 14.09 10.78 5.20
C LEU A 46 14.09 9.35 5.74
N LEU A 47 14.75 8.42 5.04
CA LEU A 47 14.95 7.04 5.48
C LEU A 47 16.38 6.61 5.16
N ASP A 48 17.06 6.03 6.16
CA ASP A 48 18.41 5.51 5.98
C ASP A 48 18.41 4.18 5.20
N ARG A 49 17.44 3.31 5.48
CA ARG A 49 17.20 2.05 4.75
C ARG A 49 15.72 1.68 4.76
N VAL A 50 15.14 1.49 3.58
CA VAL A 50 13.75 1.03 3.42
C VAL A 50 13.57 -0.37 3.97
N ARG A 51 14.55 -1.25 3.82
CA ARG A 51 14.54 -2.61 4.38
C ARG A 51 14.19 -2.62 5.86
N ALA A 52 14.84 -1.77 6.66
CA ALA A 52 14.63 -1.73 8.11
C ALA A 52 13.18 -1.35 8.46
N VAL A 53 12.60 -0.38 7.75
CA VAL A 53 11.20 0.03 7.92
C VAL A 53 10.25 -1.11 7.54
N ILE A 54 10.51 -1.80 6.43
CA ILE A 54 9.64 -2.91 6.01
C ILE A 54 9.74 -4.09 6.99
N GLU A 55 10.93 -4.41 7.48
CA GLU A 55 11.15 -5.45 8.50
C GLU A 55 10.42 -5.11 9.81
N GLU A 56 10.45 -3.85 10.23
CA GLU A 56 9.67 -3.37 11.38
C GLU A 56 8.15 -3.54 11.13
N LEU A 57 7.66 -3.20 9.94
CA LEU A 57 6.25 -3.41 9.61
C LEU A 57 5.86 -4.90 9.60
N VAL A 58 6.75 -5.77 9.14
CA VAL A 58 6.53 -7.23 9.19
C VAL A 58 6.44 -7.70 10.65
N ASN A 59 7.30 -7.19 11.54
CA ASN A 59 7.19 -7.45 12.98
C ASN A 59 5.85 -6.96 13.55
N HIS A 60 5.29 -5.89 12.98
CA HIS A 60 3.95 -5.37 13.29
C HIS A 60 2.81 -6.02 12.49
N ARG A 61 2.98 -7.25 12.02
CA ARG A 61 1.96 -8.07 11.33
C ARG A 61 1.63 -7.64 9.90
N LEU A 62 2.45 -6.82 9.25
CA LEU A 62 2.37 -6.67 7.80
C LEU A 62 2.82 -7.96 7.13
N TYR A 63 1.98 -8.49 6.24
CA TYR A 63 2.35 -9.64 5.43
C TYR A 63 2.86 -9.16 4.07
N ILE A 64 4.07 -9.60 3.72
CA ILE A 64 4.66 -9.39 2.39
C ILE A 64 5.34 -10.69 1.96
N ASP A 65 5.12 -11.06 0.69
CA ASP A 65 5.84 -12.18 0.10
C ASP A 65 7.33 -11.83 -0.06
N ALA A 66 8.21 -12.80 0.22
CA ALA A 66 9.66 -12.58 0.20
C ALA A 66 10.20 -12.19 -1.18
N GLU A 67 9.61 -12.74 -2.25
CA GLU A 67 9.97 -12.39 -3.62
C GLU A 67 9.54 -10.96 -3.96
N ILE A 68 8.35 -10.56 -3.51
CA ILE A 68 7.86 -9.18 -3.65
C ILE A 68 8.79 -8.21 -2.92
N LEU A 69 9.17 -8.51 -1.68
CA LEU A 69 10.11 -7.69 -0.90
C LEU A 69 11.45 -7.53 -1.64
N ALA A 70 12.04 -8.64 -2.09
CA ALA A 70 13.31 -8.62 -2.80
C ALA A 70 13.23 -7.78 -4.10
N ARG A 71 12.11 -7.87 -4.84
CA ARG A 71 11.88 -7.04 -6.04
C ARG A 71 11.78 -5.56 -5.70
N VAL A 72 11.11 -5.20 -4.61
CA VAL A 72 10.98 -3.82 -4.15
C VAL A 72 12.33 -3.23 -3.78
N LEU A 73 13.11 -3.94 -2.95
CA LEU A 73 14.43 -3.49 -2.49
C LEU A 73 15.41 -3.33 -3.66
N ARG A 74 15.46 -4.30 -4.58
CA ARG A 74 16.28 -4.16 -5.80
C ARG A 74 15.90 -2.94 -6.63
N GLY A 75 14.61 -2.60 -6.71
CA GLY A 75 14.12 -1.45 -7.45
C GLY A 75 14.58 -0.09 -6.90
N ILE A 76 15.05 -0.06 -5.65
CA ILE A 76 15.60 1.13 -4.98
C ILE A 76 17.10 1.03 -4.68
N GLY A 77 17.76 -0.04 -5.12
CA GLY A 77 19.20 -0.26 -4.91
C GLY A 77 19.58 -0.88 -3.55
N GLU A 78 18.61 -1.40 -2.80
CA GLU A 78 18.84 -2.16 -1.57
C GLU A 78 18.87 -3.67 -1.84
N GLN A 79 19.63 -4.44 -1.05
CA GLN A 79 19.71 -5.91 -1.13
C GLN A 79 19.20 -6.59 0.13
#